data_AF-U9T8Y7-F1
#
_entry.id   AF-U9T8Y7-F1
#
_cell.length_a   1.000
_cell.length_b   1.000
_cell.length_c   1.000
_cell.angle_alpha   90.00
_cell.angle_beta   90.00
_cell.angle_gamma   90.00
#
_symmetry.space_group_name_H-M   'P 1'
#
loop_
_entity.id
_entity.type
_entity.pdbx_description
1 polymer ?
#
loop_
_entity_poly.entity_id
_entity_poly.type
_entity_poly.pdbx_seq_one_letter_code
_entity_poly.pdbx_strand_id
1 'polypeptide(L)'
;MDALVSLAGNSNKNYNPDRTAYLGIPLWGSFAQSGVSLINLIHLASQKIRNFSKNDKDYLANLACTACTLALEVSPRIAEVDILIASHMATAIGVSLDRTSILCTYPSDPILASEALKGIIEVGWENSLDTLLELFSRGVVKAGERGELANRVIF
;
A
#
# COMPACT_ATOMS: atom_id res chain seq x y z
N MET A 1 -5.77 14.09 13.81
CA MET A 1 -6.51 13.43 14.90
C MET A 1 -6.97 12.11 14.31
N ASP A 2 -6.31 11.00 14.68
CA ASP A 2 -6.41 9.71 13.98
C ASP A 2 -7.82 9.13 14.07
N ALA A 3 -8.55 9.14 12.96
CA ALA A 3 -9.86 8.48 12.84
C ALA A 3 -9.82 6.99 13.22
N LEU A 4 -8.64 6.37 13.13
CA LEU A 4 -8.37 4.99 13.52
C LEU A 4 -8.37 4.78 15.05
N VAL A 5 -8.02 5.80 15.83
CA VAL A 5 -8.04 5.72 17.31
C VAL A 5 -9.48 5.68 17.83
N SER A 6 -10.41 6.37 17.18
CA SER A 6 -11.84 6.34 17.52
C SER A 6 -12.49 4.97 17.26
N LEU A 7 -12.04 4.25 16.22
CA LEU A 7 -12.48 2.87 15.93
C LEU A 7 -11.92 1.85 16.94
N ALA A 8 -10.75 2.11 17.51
CA ALA A 8 -10.12 1.24 18.51
C ALA A 8 -10.79 1.31 19.90
N GLY A 9 -11.61 2.33 20.19
CA GLY A 9 -12.26 2.53 21.50
C GLY A 9 -13.20 1.39 21.94
N ASN A 10 -13.63 0.54 21.01
CA ASN A 10 -14.46 -0.65 21.27
C ASN A 10 -13.70 -1.98 21.11
N SER A 11 -12.37 -1.94 20.92
CA SER A 11 -11.58 -3.14 20.68
C SER A 11 -11.35 -3.94 21.98
N ASN A 12 -11.55 -5.26 21.85
CA ASN A 12 -11.47 -6.27 22.89
C ASN A 12 -10.19 -6.10 23.75
N LYS A 13 -10.31 -5.96 25.09
CA LYS A 13 -9.19 -5.69 26.02
C LYS A 13 -8.02 -6.70 25.97
N ASN A 14 -8.18 -7.80 25.25
CA ASN A 14 -7.19 -8.86 25.06
C ASN A 14 -6.43 -8.78 23.72
N TYR A 15 -6.71 -7.80 22.86
CA TYR A 15 -5.97 -7.64 21.61
C TYR A 15 -4.64 -6.93 21.85
N ASN A 16 -3.52 -7.62 21.59
CA ASN A 16 -2.20 -7.00 21.63
C ASN A 16 -1.89 -6.39 20.25
N PRO A 17 -1.84 -5.05 20.12
CA PRO A 17 -1.59 -4.37 18.84
C PRO A 17 -0.19 -4.67 18.28
N ASP A 18 0.79 -4.98 19.14
CA ASP A 18 2.15 -5.31 18.69
C ASP A 18 2.20 -6.60 17.86
N ARG A 19 1.16 -7.45 17.95
CA ARG A 19 1.05 -8.64 17.10
C ARG A 19 0.96 -8.30 15.61
N THR A 20 0.45 -7.13 15.26
CA THR A 20 0.31 -6.70 13.85
C THR A 20 1.65 -6.66 13.12
N ALA A 21 2.74 -6.30 13.80
CA ALA A 21 4.09 -6.32 13.23
C ALA A 21 4.54 -7.71 12.78
N TYR A 22 3.96 -8.77 13.34
CA TYR A 22 4.31 -10.16 13.01
C TYR A 22 3.38 -10.79 11.97
N LEU A 23 2.36 -10.05 11.49
CA LEU A 23 1.38 -10.54 10.52
C LEU A 23 1.67 -10.08 9.07
N GLY A 24 2.67 -9.23 8.89
CA GLY A 24 2.97 -8.58 7.62
C GLY A 24 4.29 -9.02 6.97
N ILE A 25 4.91 -8.09 6.25
CA ILE A 25 6.24 -8.24 5.64
C ILE A 25 7.23 -8.66 6.74
N PRO A 26 8.05 -9.71 6.54
CA PRO A 26 8.98 -10.23 7.56
C PRO A 26 9.90 -9.16 8.18
N LEU A 27 10.13 -8.07 7.45
CA LEU A 27 10.86 -6.89 7.91
C LEU A 27 10.27 -6.28 9.19
N TRP A 28 8.94 -6.14 9.29
CA TRP A 28 8.29 -5.55 10.47
C TRP A 28 8.49 -6.41 11.71
N GLY A 29 8.33 -7.72 11.59
CA GLY A 29 8.58 -8.66 12.68
C GLY A 29 10.04 -8.62 13.14
N SER A 30 10.98 -8.49 12.20
CA SER A 30 12.42 -8.39 12.51
C SER A 30 12.75 -7.11 13.29
N PHE A 31 12.16 -5.97 12.91
CA PHE A 31 12.33 -4.73 13.66
C PHE A 31 11.67 -4.76 15.03
N ALA A 32 10.47 -5.35 15.13
CA ALA A 32 9.78 -5.54 16.41
C ALA A 32 10.62 -6.41 17.37
N GLN A 33 11.22 -7.51 16.87
CA GLN A 33 12.14 -8.35 17.65
C GLN A 33 13.41 -7.61 18.09
N SER A 34 13.84 -6.63 17.30
CA SER A 34 14.99 -5.77 17.63
C SER A 34 14.65 -4.66 18.63
N GLY A 35 13.40 -4.61 19.13
CA GLY A 35 12.94 -3.64 20.12
C GLY A 35 12.42 -2.32 19.55
N VAL A 36 12.19 -2.23 18.22
CA VAL A 36 11.56 -1.05 17.61
C VAL A 36 10.08 -1.02 18.00
N SER A 37 9.61 0.12 18.51
CA SER A 37 8.21 0.29 18.90
C SER A 37 7.28 0.30 17.69
N LEU A 38 6.03 -0.16 17.88
CA LEU A 38 5.01 -0.18 16.83
C LEU A 38 4.79 1.22 16.22
N ILE A 39 4.83 2.28 17.01
CA ILE A 39 4.67 3.67 16.54
C ILE A 39 5.77 4.02 15.52
N ASN A 40 7.01 3.62 15.77
CA ASN A 40 8.11 3.87 14.86
C ASN A 40 8.00 3.03 13.58
N LEU A 41 7.47 1.81 13.68
CA LEU A 41 7.18 0.96 12.50
C LEU A 41 6.10 1.57 11.62
N ILE A 42 5.00 2.02 12.22
CA ILE A 42 3.91 2.70 11.53
C ILE A 42 4.44 3.96 10.84
N HIS A 43 5.21 4.78 11.56
CA HIS A 43 5.82 5.98 10.97
C HIS A 43 6.74 5.65 9.79
N LEU A 44 7.57 4.61 9.92
CA LEU A 44 8.46 4.16 8.84
C LEU A 44 7.67 3.63 7.64
N ALA A 45 6.61 2.85 7.86
CA ALA A 45 5.76 2.33 6.79
C ALA A 45 5.05 3.46 6.03
N SER A 46 4.54 4.46 6.75
CA SER A 46 3.96 5.70 6.20
C SER A 46 4.91 6.43 5.26
N GLN A 47 6.17 6.56 5.69
CA GLN A 47 7.18 7.18 4.86
C GLN A 47 7.56 6.29 3.67
N LYS A 48 7.72 4.99 3.89
CA LYS A 48 8.17 4.04 2.86
C LYS A 48 7.16 3.83 1.75
N ILE A 49 5.86 3.69 2.06
CA ILE A 49 4.82 3.50 1.02
C ILE A 49 4.75 4.69 0.06
N ARG A 50 5.11 5.89 0.53
CA ARG A 50 5.21 7.10 -0.30
C ARG A 50 6.62 7.41 -0.79
N ASN A 51 7.60 6.54 -0.54
CA ASN A 51 9.03 6.80 -0.80
C ASN A 51 9.53 8.17 -0.27
N PHE A 52 9.10 8.54 0.94
CA PHE A 52 9.38 9.82 1.60
C PHE A 52 8.94 11.06 0.80
N SER A 53 8.08 10.87 -0.21
CA SER A 53 7.56 11.96 -1.02
C SER A 53 6.62 12.84 -0.19
N LYS A 54 6.91 14.15 -0.21
CA LYS A 54 6.08 15.20 0.41
C LYS A 54 5.15 15.88 -0.61
N ASN A 55 5.15 15.40 -1.86
CA ASN A 55 4.34 15.96 -2.92
C ASN A 55 3.02 15.19 -3.00
N ASP A 56 1.91 15.87 -2.76
CA ASP A 56 0.57 15.27 -2.81
C ASP A 56 0.17 14.88 -4.25
N LYS A 57 0.85 15.45 -5.26
CA LYS A 57 0.66 15.14 -6.69
C LYS A 57 1.66 14.12 -7.22
N ASP A 58 2.39 13.44 -6.36
CA ASP A 58 3.28 12.36 -6.77
C ASP A 58 2.47 11.13 -7.22
N TYR A 59 2.37 10.94 -8.53
CA TYR A 59 1.54 9.89 -9.11
C TYR A 59 1.99 8.49 -8.71
N LEU A 60 3.29 8.25 -8.46
CA LEU A 60 3.79 6.94 -8.05
C LEU A 60 3.47 6.64 -6.59
N ALA A 61 3.62 7.64 -5.72
CA ALA A 61 3.20 7.52 -4.32
C ALA A 61 1.69 7.29 -4.22
N ASN A 62 0.89 8.01 -5.02
CA ASN A 62 -0.55 7.86 -5.05
C ASN A 62 -0.97 6.50 -5.64
N LEU A 63 -0.28 6.02 -6.70
CA LEU A 63 -0.46 4.67 -7.22
C LEU A 63 -0.12 3.62 -6.16
N ALA A 64 0.98 3.76 -5.43
CA ALA A 64 1.36 2.80 -4.39
C ALA A 64 0.30 2.70 -3.29
N CYS A 65 -0.15 3.85 -2.77
CA CYS A 65 -1.20 3.91 -1.75
C CYS A 65 -2.52 3.30 -2.25
N THR A 66 -2.96 3.64 -3.47
CA THR A 66 -4.20 3.10 -4.05
C THR A 66 -4.09 1.62 -4.39
N ALA A 67 -2.97 1.17 -4.95
CA ALA A 67 -2.73 -0.23 -5.25
C ALA A 67 -2.69 -1.09 -3.99
N CYS A 68 -2.09 -0.58 -2.90
CA CYS A 68 -2.09 -1.27 -1.61
C CYS A 68 -3.48 -1.30 -0.98
N THR A 69 -4.21 -0.17 -0.98
CA THR A 69 -5.54 -0.07 -0.33
C THR A 69 -6.62 -0.85 -1.08
N LEU A 70 -6.63 -0.78 -2.41
CA LEU A 70 -7.66 -1.36 -3.28
C LEU A 70 -7.21 -2.70 -3.91
N ALA A 71 -6.09 -3.25 -3.44
CA ALA A 71 -5.47 -4.49 -3.93
C ALA A 71 -5.24 -4.54 -5.46
N LEU A 72 -4.96 -3.40 -6.09
CA LEU A 72 -4.94 -3.28 -7.56
C LEU A 72 -3.80 -4.06 -8.19
N GLU A 73 -4.06 -4.62 -9.37
CA GLU A 73 -3.04 -5.24 -10.19
C GLU A 73 -2.38 -4.22 -11.11
N VAL A 74 -1.05 -4.10 -10.99
CA VAL A 74 -0.22 -3.28 -11.86
C VAL A 74 0.33 -4.14 -13.00
N SER A 75 0.29 -3.61 -14.22
CA SER A 75 0.75 -4.31 -15.42
C SER A 75 2.24 -4.65 -15.32
N PRO A 76 2.66 -5.90 -15.56
CA PRO A 76 4.00 -6.36 -15.23
C PRO A 76 5.12 -5.87 -16.17
N ARG A 77 4.80 -5.12 -17.23
CA ARG A 77 5.72 -4.76 -18.34
C ARG A 77 6.08 -3.27 -18.38
N ILE A 78 5.83 -2.55 -17.30
CA ILE A 78 5.97 -1.10 -17.26
C ILE A 78 7.02 -0.70 -16.21
N ALA A 79 7.68 0.44 -16.43
CA ALA A 79 8.74 0.92 -15.56
C ALA A 79 8.25 1.24 -14.13
N GLU A 80 6.97 1.55 -13.97
CA GLU A 80 6.34 1.82 -12.69
C GLU A 80 6.46 0.62 -11.74
N VAL A 81 6.44 -0.63 -12.23
CA VAL A 81 6.58 -1.83 -11.38
C VAL A 81 7.93 -1.85 -10.67
N ASP A 82 9.01 -1.57 -11.40
CA ASP A 82 10.37 -1.55 -10.84
C ASP A 82 10.47 -0.53 -9.70
N ILE A 83 9.86 0.65 -9.92
CA ILE A 83 9.86 1.72 -8.93
C ILE A 83 8.98 1.36 -7.73
N LEU A 84 7.81 0.75 -7.95
CA LEU A 84 6.93 0.32 -6.88
C LEU A 84 7.62 -0.71 -5.96
N ILE A 85 8.38 -1.64 -6.54
CA ILE A 85 9.14 -2.64 -5.79
C ILE A 85 10.31 -1.99 -5.05
N ALA A 86 11.13 -1.20 -5.76
CA ALA A 86 12.35 -0.64 -5.20
C ALA A 86 12.09 0.44 -4.14
N SER A 87 11.01 1.20 -4.30
CA SER A 87 10.81 2.46 -3.56
C SER A 87 9.53 2.50 -2.75
N HIS A 88 8.51 1.71 -3.09
CA HIS A 88 7.18 1.78 -2.47
C HIS A 88 6.73 0.49 -1.80
N MET A 89 7.63 -0.44 -1.49
CA MET A 89 7.33 -1.67 -0.73
C MET A 89 6.43 -2.69 -1.47
N ALA A 90 6.23 -2.56 -2.78
CA ALA A 90 5.57 -3.63 -3.53
C ALA A 90 6.43 -4.90 -3.51
N THR A 91 5.79 -6.05 -3.42
CA THR A 91 6.48 -7.35 -3.40
C THR A 91 6.42 -7.98 -4.78
N ALA A 92 7.57 -8.31 -5.36
CA ALA A 92 7.66 -9.12 -6.57
C ALA A 92 7.25 -10.56 -6.24
N ILE A 93 6.23 -11.08 -6.93
CA ILE A 93 5.70 -12.44 -6.75
C ILE A 93 5.93 -13.34 -7.95
N GLY A 94 6.34 -12.78 -9.08
CA GLY A 94 6.69 -13.53 -10.28
C GLY A 94 7.56 -12.72 -11.20
N VAL A 95 8.46 -13.39 -11.92
CA VAL A 95 9.32 -12.75 -12.92
C VAL A 95 9.39 -13.67 -14.13
N SER A 96 9.28 -13.09 -15.33
CA SER A 96 9.45 -13.84 -16.57
C SER A 96 10.86 -14.44 -16.70
N LEU A 97 11.00 -15.44 -17.59
CA LEU A 97 12.27 -16.13 -17.79
C LEU A 97 13.37 -15.19 -18.30
N ASP A 98 12.99 -14.26 -19.18
CA ASP A 98 13.84 -13.22 -19.76
C ASP A 98 14.00 -11.97 -18.86
N ARG A 99 13.38 -11.97 -17.67
CA ARG A 99 13.43 -10.87 -16.68
C ARG A 99 12.86 -9.53 -17.17
N THR A 100 12.05 -9.53 -18.23
CA THR A 100 11.44 -8.31 -18.79
C THR A 100 10.07 -7.98 -18.22
N SER A 101 9.43 -8.94 -17.54
CA SER A 101 8.11 -8.76 -16.94
C SER A 101 8.16 -9.18 -15.47
N ILE A 102 7.77 -8.29 -14.57
CA ILE A 102 7.72 -8.54 -13.13
C ILE A 102 6.28 -8.39 -12.66
N LEU A 103 5.73 -9.44 -12.06
CA LEU A 103 4.46 -9.38 -11.39
C LEU A 103 4.70 -8.93 -9.95
N CYS A 104 4.08 -7.81 -9.56
CA CYS A 104 4.11 -7.31 -8.19
C CYS A 104 2.73 -7.28 -7.54
N THR A 105 2.71 -7.34 -6.22
CA THR A 105 1.50 -7.15 -5.41
C THR A 105 1.84 -6.42 -4.12
N TYR A 106 0.82 -5.85 -3.48
CA TYR A 106 0.89 -5.44 -2.09
C TYR A 106 0.27 -6.55 -1.24
N PRO A 107 1.06 -7.34 -0.51
CA PRO A 107 0.49 -8.35 0.37
C PRO A 107 -0.39 -7.68 1.43
N SER A 108 -1.37 -8.40 1.95
CA SER A 108 -2.28 -7.95 3.03
C SER A 108 -1.55 -7.80 4.36
N ASP A 109 -0.66 -6.81 4.42
CA ASP A 109 0.09 -6.40 5.60
C ASP A 109 -0.72 -5.32 6.35
N PRO A 110 -1.08 -5.54 7.63
CA PRO A 110 -1.94 -4.61 8.36
C PRO A 110 -1.30 -3.23 8.59
N ILE A 111 0.02 -3.16 8.75
CA ILE A 111 0.74 -1.90 8.95
C ILE A 111 0.76 -1.13 7.63
N LEU A 112 1.18 -1.79 6.55
CA LEU A 112 1.29 -1.13 5.25
C LEU A 112 -0.08 -0.72 4.69
N ALA A 113 -1.11 -1.55 4.85
CA ALA A 113 -2.47 -1.25 4.42
C ALA A 113 -3.06 -0.06 5.19
N SER A 114 -2.86 0.00 6.51
CA SER A 114 -3.27 1.15 7.33
C SER A 114 -2.62 2.44 6.85
N GLU A 115 -1.30 2.41 6.62
CA GLU A 115 -0.55 3.59 6.24
C GLU A 115 -0.79 4.02 4.77
N ALA A 116 -1.07 3.07 3.88
CA ALA A 116 -1.50 3.36 2.52
C ALA A 116 -2.83 4.13 2.52
N LEU A 117 -3.82 3.66 3.28
CA LEU A 117 -5.11 4.34 3.42
C LEU A 117 -4.97 5.71 4.04
N LYS A 118 -4.14 5.84 5.09
CA LYS A 118 -3.82 7.14 5.68
C LYS A 118 -3.22 8.10 4.67
N GLY A 119 -2.31 7.62 3.82
CA GLY A 119 -1.73 8.40 2.73
C GLY A 119 -2.78 8.90 1.73
N ILE A 120 -3.79 8.09 1.39
CA ILE A 120 -4.92 8.53 0.53
C ILE A 120 -5.73 9.63 1.23
N ILE A 121 -6.01 9.47 2.53
CA ILE A 121 -6.77 10.44 3.30
C ILE A 121 -6.03 11.78 3.39
N GLU A 122 -4.71 11.76 3.61
CA GLU A 122 -3.88 12.96 3.72
C GLU A 122 -3.78 13.71 2.38
N VAL A 123 -3.61 12.99 1.27
CA VAL A 123 -3.54 13.56 -0.09
C VAL A 123 -4.92 13.98 -0.63
N GLY A 124 -5.97 13.33 -0.14
CA GLY A 124 -7.33 13.45 -0.65
C GLY A 124 -7.67 12.35 -1.66
N TRP A 125 -8.88 11.82 -1.54
CA TRP A 125 -9.42 10.80 -2.45
C TRP A 125 -9.51 11.29 -3.89
N GLU A 126 -9.81 12.56 -4.12
CA GLU A 126 -9.91 13.15 -5.47
C GLU A 126 -8.60 12.98 -6.25
N ASN A 127 -7.48 13.44 -5.69
CA ASN A 127 -6.15 13.29 -6.30
C ASN A 127 -5.77 11.82 -6.54
N SER A 128 -6.12 10.93 -5.61
CA SER A 128 -5.83 9.50 -5.71
C SER A 128 -6.67 8.83 -6.80
N LEU A 129 -7.95 9.20 -6.93
CA LEU A 129 -8.86 8.70 -7.96
C LEU A 129 -8.52 9.28 -9.34
N ASP A 130 -8.13 10.55 -9.43
CA ASP A 130 -7.66 11.17 -10.68
C ASP A 130 -6.40 10.46 -11.19
N THR A 131 -5.44 10.21 -10.30
CA THR A 131 -4.24 9.42 -10.62
C THR A 131 -4.64 8.03 -11.12
N LEU A 132 -5.56 7.36 -10.42
CA LEU A 132 -6.03 6.03 -10.79
C LEU A 132 -6.71 6.01 -12.17
N LEU A 133 -7.58 6.99 -12.47
CA LEU A 133 -8.24 7.14 -13.77
C LEU A 133 -7.24 7.39 -14.91
N GLU A 134 -6.22 8.21 -14.67
CA GLU A 134 -5.14 8.43 -15.63
C GLU A 134 -4.39 7.12 -15.93
N LEU A 135 -3.99 6.41 -14.88
CA LEU A 135 -3.22 5.17 -14.99
C LEU A 135 -4.04 4.03 -15.61
N PHE A 136 -5.35 4.02 -15.39
CA PHE A 136 -6.27 3.14 -16.12
C PHE A 136 -6.29 3.45 -17.61
N SER A 137 -6.41 4.73 -17.96
CA SER A 137 -6.42 5.18 -19.37
C SER A 137 -5.10 4.85 -20.09
N ARG A 138 -3.99 4.77 -19.33
CA ARG A 138 -2.65 4.39 -19.82
C ARG A 138 -2.40 2.88 -19.83
N GLY A 139 -3.32 2.06 -19.32
CA GLY A 139 -3.15 0.60 -19.20
C GLY A 139 -2.12 0.15 -18.16
N VAL A 140 -1.76 1.04 -17.23
CA VAL A 140 -0.82 0.76 -16.13
C VAL A 140 -1.48 -0.11 -15.07
N VAL A 141 -2.75 0.16 -14.75
CA VAL A 141 -3.55 -0.62 -13.79
C VAL A 141 -4.62 -1.40 -14.53
N LYS A 142 -4.89 -2.64 -14.08
CA LYS A 142 -5.98 -3.47 -14.61
C LYS A 142 -7.20 -3.41 -13.69
N ALA A 143 -8.38 -3.23 -14.29
CA ALA A 143 -9.62 -3.06 -13.53
C ALA A 143 -10.16 -4.41 -13.01
N GLY A 144 -9.54 -5.50 -13.46
CA GLY A 144 -10.02 -6.86 -13.23
C GLY A 144 -11.27 -7.15 -14.05
N GLU A 145 -12.06 -8.08 -13.53
CA GLU A 145 -13.35 -8.45 -14.10
C GLU A 145 -14.38 -7.31 -13.97
N ARG A 146 -15.47 -7.41 -14.74
CA ARG A 146 -16.51 -6.38 -14.74
C ARG A 146 -17.09 -6.19 -13.32
N GLY A 147 -16.93 -4.98 -12.78
CA GLY A 147 -17.44 -4.60 -11.46
C GLY A 147 -16.46 -4.85 -10.31
N GLU A 148 -15.33 -5.51 -10.56
CA GLU A 148 -14.34 -5.83 -9.53
C GLU A 148 -13.71 -4.57 -8.93
N LEU A 149 -13.24 -3.64 -9.78
CA LEU A 149 -12.72 -2.36 -9.35
C LEU A 149 -13.74 -1.55 -8.53
N ALA A 150 -14.99 -1.47 -8.99
CA ALA A 150 -16.03 -0.75 -8.29
C ALA A 150 -16.29 -1.35 -6.91
N ASN A 151 -16.28 -2.68 -6.81
CA ASN A 151 -16.42 -3.37 -5.53
C ASN A 151 -15.27 -3.03 -4.57
N ARG A 152 -14.02 -3.01 -5.05
CA ARG A 152 -12.83 -2.67 -4.25
C ARG A 152 -12.80 -1.22 -3.76
N VAL A 153 -13.43 -0.29 -4.49
CA VAL A 153 -13.48 1.14 -4.10
C VAL A 153 -14.58 1.40 -3.07
N ILE A 154 -15.68 0.65 -3.11
CA ILE A 154 -16.86 0.89 -2.27
C ILE A 154 -16.78 0.11 -0.93
N PHE A 155 -16.13 -1.05 -0.92
CA PHE A 155 -16.03 -1.96 0.22
C PHE A 155 -14.59 -2.10 0.71
#